data_AF-A0A0F3RMP1-F1
#
_entry.id   AF-A0A0F3RMP1-F1
#
_cell.length_a   1.000
_cell.length_b   1.000
_cell.length_c   1.000
_cell.angle_alpha   90.00
_cell.angle_beta   90.00
_cell.angle_gamma   90.00
#
_symmetry.space_group_name_H-M   'P 1'
#
loop_
_entity.id
_entity.type
_entity.pdbx_description
1 polymer ?
#
loop_
_entity_poly.entity_id
_entity_poly.type
_entity_poly.pdbx_seq_one_letter_code
_entity_poly.pdbx_strand_id
1 'polypeptide(L)' 'MLYNLLVSHINSCYIFNIFCNVIVRSGIAILLSFSISFSLIHILIKYFKYWKNLAQPIRNLGNKSHIAKSGTPTMGGIA' A
#
# COMPACT_ATOMS: atom_id res chain seq x y z
N MET A 1 -16.37 -8.02 8.48
CA MET A 1 -17.28 -7.10 9.19
C MET A 1 -18.24 -6.38 8.24
N LEU A 2 -17.76 -5.62 7.23
CA LEU A 2 -18.63 -4.94 6.25
C LEU A 2 -19.65 -5.87 5.56
N TYR A 3 -19.24 -7.10 5.25
CA TYR A 3 -20.10 -8.13 4.64
C TYR A 3 -21.43 -8.36 5.40
N ASN A 4 -21.39 -8.47 6.74
CA ASN A 4 -22.60 -8.72 7.53
C ASN A 4 -23.62 -7.57 7.45
N LEU A 5 -23.16 -6.33 7.24
CA LEU A 5 -24.05 -5.17 7.08
C LEU A 5 -24.75 -5.19 5.72
N LEU A 6 -24.03 -5.58 4.67
CA LEU A 6 -24.59 -5.67 3.31
C LEU A 6 -25.53 -6.87 3.16
N VAL A 7 -25.26 -7.99 3.84
CA VAL A 7 -26.08 -9.20 3.78
C VAL A 7 -27.54 -8.95 4.18
N SER A 8 -27.76 -8.12 5.20
CA SER A 8 -29.12 -7.79 5.66
C SER A 8 -29.95 -7.04 4.61
N HIS A 9 -29.33 -6.43 3.60
CA HIS A 9 -29.99 -5.61 2.58
C HIS A 9 -30.00 -6.25 1.18
N ILE A 10 -29.50 -7.48 1.04
CA ILE A 10 -29.47 -8.20 -0.25
C ILE A 10 -30.89 -8.37 -0.82
N ASN A 11 -31.88 -8.64 0.03
CA ASN A 11 -33.26 -8.89 -0.39
C ASN A 11 -33.97 -7.63 -0.92
N SER A 12 -33.47 -6.43 -0.62
CA SER A 12 -34.08 -5.16 -1.03
C SER A 12 -33.58 -4.68 -2.40
N CYS A 13 -32.35 -5.01 -2.79
CA CYS A 13 -31.76 -4.57 -4.06
C CYS A 13 -30.73 -5.58 -4.60
N TYR A 14 -30.92 -6.01 -5.84
CA TYR A 14 -30.02 -6.96 -6.53
C TYR A 14 -28.56 -6.47 -6.63
N ILE A 15 -28.34 -5.15 -6.70
CA ILE A 15 -27.00 -4.54 -6.72
C ILE A 15 -26.14 -4.98 -5.52
N PHE A 16 -26.72 -5.16 -4.32
CA PHE A 16 -25.96 -5.56 -3.13
C PHE A 16 -25.42 -6.99 -3.21
N ASN A 17 -26.08 -7.87 -3.98
CA ASN A 17 -25.62 -9.23 -4.19
C ASN A 17 -24.30 -9.27 -5.00
N ILE A 18 -24.10 -8.31 -5.90
CA ILE A 18 -22.88 -8.19 -6.72
C ILE A 18 -21.66 -7.89 -5.83
N PHE A 19 -21.81 -7.04 -4.82
CA PHE A 19 -20.75 -6.73 -3.85
C PHE A 19 -20.48 -7.87 -2.85
N CYS A 20 -21.43 -8.79 -2.68
CA CYS A 20 -21.24 -9.99 -1.86
C CYS A 20 -20.44 -11.08 -2.60
N ASN A 21 -20.28 -10.96 -3.91
CA ASN A 21 -19.43 -11.86 -4.67
C ASN A 21 -17.95 -11.64 -4.33
N VAL A 22 -17.25 -12.74 -3.99
CA VAL A 22 -15.84 -12.70 -3.60
C VAL A 22 -14.94 -12.13 -4.70
N ILE A 23 -15.23 -12.40 -5.97
CA ILE A 23 -14.43 -11.93 -7.11
C ILE A 23 -14.50 -10.40 -7.21
N VAL A 24 -15.71 -9.85 -7.15
CA VAL A 24 -15.94 -8.40 -7.20
C VAL A 24 -15.28 -7.72 -6.01
N ARG A 25 -15.46 -8.26 -4.80
CA ARG A 25 -14.87 -7.72 -3.58
C ARG A 25 -13.34 -7.69 -3.63
N SER A 26 -12.72 -8.78 -4.07
CA SER A 26 -11.26 -8.86 -4.21
C SER A 26 -10.75 -7.91 -5.29
N GLY A 27 -11.45 -7.79 -6.42
CA GLY A 27 -11.09 -6.84 -7.49
C GLY A 27 -11.09 -5.38 -6.99
N ILE A 28 -12.15 -4.97 -6.28
CA ILE A 28 -12.24 -3.63 -5.71
C ILE A 28 -11.16 -3.41 -4.64
N ALA A 29 -10.87 -4.41 -3.80
CA ALA A 29 -9.82 -4.31 -2.79
C ALA A 29 -8.42 -4.10 -3.40
N ILE A 30 -8.11 -4.77 -4.52
CA ILE A 30 -6.84 -4.60 -5.24
C ILE A 30 -6.73 -3.18 -5.81
N LEU A 31 -7.78 -2.73 -6.53
CA LEU A 31 -7.81 -1.39 -7.12
C LEU A 31 -7.68 -0.30 -6.05
N LEU A 32 -8.40 -0.45 -4.95
CA LEU A 32 -8.40 0.50 -3.85
C LEU A 32 -7.04 0.52 -3.13
N SER A 33 -6.48 -0.65 -2.82
CA SER A 33 -5.15 -0.78 -2.21
C SER A 33 -4.07 -0.13 -3.07
N PHE A 34 -4.07 -0.42 -4.38
CA PHE A 34 -3.14 0.19 -5.32
C PHE A 34 -3.24 1.72 -5.36
N SER A 35 -4.46 2.25 -5.43
CA SER A 35 -4.69 3.70 -5.46
C SER A 35 -4.23 4.38 -4.16
N ILE A 36 -4.49 3.76 -3.02
CA ILE A 36 -4.07 4.24 -1.70
C ILE A 36 -2.55 4.22 -1.58
N SER A 37 -1.90 3.08 -1.83
CA SER A 37 -0.43 2.97 -1.70
C SER A 37 0.28 3.91 -2.66
N PHE A 38 -0.21 4.08 -3.89
CA PHE A 38 0.39 5.03 -4.84
C PHE A 38 0.26 6.50 -4.38
N SER A 39 -0.84 6.87 -3.71
CA SER A 39 -1.01 8.20 -3.14
C SER A 39 -0.12 8.41 -1.90
N LEU A 40 -0.10 7.42 -0.98
CA LEU A 40 0.63 7.50 0.29
C LEU A 40 2.16 7.44 0.12
N ILE A 41 2.68 6.77 -0.90
CA ILE A 41 4.13 6.54 -1.06
C ILE A 41 4.93 7.85 -1.06
N HIS A 42 4.41 8.91 -1.69
CA HIS A 42 5.10 10.20 -1.80
C HIS A 42 5.25 10.89 -0.43
N ILE A 43 4.20 10.82 0.39
CA ILE A 43 4.18 11.38 1.74
C ILE A 43 5.14 10.59 2.63
N LEU A 44 5.08 9.26 2.53
CA LEU A 44 5.90 8.36 3.33
C LEU A 44 7.40 8.52 3.03
N ILE A 45 7.78 8.63 1.75
CA ILE A 45 9.17 8.87 1.32
C ILE A 45 9.68 10.20 1.89
N LYS A 46 8.88 11.27 1.84
CA LYS A 46 9.28 12.58 2.39
C LYS A 46 9.49 12.50 3.90
N TYR A 47 8.61 11.79 4.60
CA TYR A 47 8.67 11.61 6.04
C TYR A 47 9.90 10.78 6.47
N PHE A 48 10.16 9.66 5.82
CA PHE A 48 11.34 8.83 6.14
C PHE A 48 12.66 9.46 5.70
N LYS A 49 12.67 10.30 4.66
CA LYS A 49 13.87 11.08 4.30
C LYS A 49 14.23 12.11 5.36
N TYR A 50 13.24 12.64 6.10
CA TYR A 50 13.49 13.55 7.23
C TYR A 50 14.17 12.81 8.39
N TRP A 51 13.78 11.56 8.64
CA TRP A 51 14.41 10.71 9.64
C TRP A 51 15.71 10.07 9.12
N LYS A 52 16.82 10.78 9.30
CA LYS A 52 18.19 10.37 8.92
C LYS A 52 18.60 8.96 9.39
N ASN A 53 18.03 8.46 10.48
CA ASN A 53 18.36 7.13 11.04
C ASN A 53 17.81 5.95 10.22
N LEU A 54 16.93 6.19 9.26
CA LEU A 54 16.34 5.15 8.40
C LEU A 54 17.02 5.01 7.04
N ALA A 55 18.07 5.78 6.78
CA ALA A 55 18.88 5.65 5.58
C ALA A 55 19.68 4.33 5.60
N GLN A 56 19.65 3.56 4.51
CA GLN A 56 20.46 2.34 4.40
C GLN A 56 21.95 2.67 4.37
N PRO A 57 22.77 2.21 5.34
CA PRO A 57 24.21 2.34 5.24
C PRO A 57 24.74 1.32 4.21
N ILE A 58 25.37 1.82 3.15
CA ILE A 58 25.98 0.97 2.12
C ILE A 58 27.44 0.75 2.46
N ARG A 59 27.87 -0.50 2.44
CA ARG A 59 29.26 -0.88 2.77
C ARG A 59 30.22 -0.40 1.68
N ASN A 60 31.37 0.16 2.10
CA ASN A 60 32.40 0.73 1.22
C ASN A 60 33.12 -0.30 0.31
N LEU A 61 32.86 -1.59 0.47
CA LEU A 61 33.44 -2.68 -0.34
C LEU A 61 32.67 -2.91 -1.67
N GLY A 62 31.60 -2.15 -1.93
CA GLY A 62 30.79 -2.27 -3.13
C GLY A 62 31.32 -1.47 -4.33
N ASN A 63 30.85 -1.83 -5.53
CA ASN A 63 31.14 -1.08 -6.75
C ASN A 63 30.61 0.37 -6.66
N LYS A 64 31.26 1.32 -7.34
CA LYS A 64 30.95 2.77 -7.29
C LYS A 64 29.49 3.09 -7.59
N SER A 65 28.85 2.32 -8.47
CA SER A 65 27.43 2.46 -8.82
C SER A 65 26.48 2.17 -7.66
N HIS A 66 26.86 1.34 -6.69
CA HIS A 66 26.02 1.00 -5.54
C HIS A 66 26.05 2.08 -4.47
N ILE A 67 27.17 2.82 -4.35
CA ILE A 67 27.32 3.90 -3.37
C ILE A 67 26.31 5.03 -3.64
N ALA A 68 25.91 5.24 -4.89
CA ALA A 68 24.89 6.22 -5.27
C ALA A 68 23.50 5.94 -4.69
N LYS A 69 23.22 4.71 -4.24
CA LYS A 69 21.97 4.33 -3.57
C LYS A 69 21.99 4.64 -2.06
N SER A 70 23.10 5.15 -1.53
CA SER A 70 23.23 5.44 -0.11
C SER A 70 22.27 6.57 0.28
N GLY A 71 21.56 6.40 1.38
CA GLY A 71 20.57 7.40 1.82
C GLY A 71 19.14 7.16 1.31
N THR A 72 18.86 6.07 0.60
CA THR A 72 17.46 5.67 0.33
C THR A 72 16.76 5.29 1.64
N PRO A 73 15.57 5.85 1.93
CA PRO A 73 14.83 5.54 3.15
C PRO A 73 14.39 4.07 3.18
N THR A 74 14.46 3.44 4.35
CA THR A 74 13.95 2.08 4.61
C THR A 74 12.48 2.08 5.03
N MET A 75 11.93 0.89 5.27
CA MET A 75 10.58 0.67 5.82
C MET A 75 9.41 1.03 4.87
N GLY A 76 9.61 0.91 3.55
CA GLY A 76 8.55 1.14 2.56
C GLY A 76 7.30 0.25 2.70
N GLY A 77 7.40 -0.89 3.39
CA GLY A 77 6.25 -1.80 3.64
C GLY A 77 5.20 -1.26 4.62
N ILE A 78 5.35 -0.03 5.11
CA ILE A 78 4.33 0.67 5.91
C ILE A 78 3.24 1.29 5.01
N ALA A 79 3.53 1.49 3.71
CA ALA A 79 2.59 2.06 2.73
C ALA A 79 1.50 1.08 2.25
#